data_AF-A0A5K0Y5V2-F1
#
_entry.id   AF-A0A5K0Y5V2-F1
#
_cell.length_a   1.000
_cell.length_b   1.000
_cell.length_c   1.000
_cell.angle_alpha   90.00
_cell.angle_beta   90.00
_cell.angle_gamma   90.00
#
_symmetry.space_group_name_H-M   'P 1'
#
loop_
_entity.id
_entity.type
_entity.pdbx_description
1 polymer ?
#
loop_
_entity_poly.entity_id
_entity_poly.type
_entity_poly.pdbx_seq_one_letter_code
_entity_poly.pdbx_strand_id
1 'polypeptide(L)'
;RGELGDEEEVSKAQLGAFFAGMTIRANSFPEATQWSEGERNAMNTFWPLLVQCLPPDVLFIADPEGTIMGGSSSVGPLYTGQGTTEMRLVGALREVLAGGHLGYEEVQGVLRDTLPLRSDDVDLRSVKDSLLSAFLIGQRMNGETDREIKAYCLAFDNEH
;
A
#
# COMPACT_ATOMS: atom_id res chain seq x y z
N ARG A 1 -16.16 -25.41 -8.65
CA ARG A 1 -15.77 -24.62 -7.47
C ARG A 1 -14.43 -25.17 -7.04
N GLY A 2 -13.36 -24.38 -7.07
CA GLY A 2 -12.11 -24.80 -6.45
C GLY A 2 -12.36 -24.83 -4.96
N GLU A 3 -12.38 -26.02 -4.37
CA GLU A 3 -12.41 -26.15 -2.93
C GLU A 3 -11.07 -25.68 -2.43
N LEU A 4 -11.08 -24.55 -1.71
CA LEU A 4 -9.89 -24.07 -1.06
C LEU A 4 -9.72 -24.92 0.19
N GLY A 5 -8.72 -25.82 0.17
CA GLY A 5 -8.44 -26.71 1.30
C GLY A 5 -7.93 -25.90 2.48
N ASP A 6 -8.35 -26.25 3.70
CA ASP A 6 -8.01 -25.65 5.01
C ASP A 6 -6.97 -24.53 4.90
N GLU A 7 -7.46 -23.35 4.48
CA GLU A 7 -6.62 -22.31 3.89
C GLU A 7 -5.76 -21.62 4.93
N GLU A 8 -4.46 -21.59 4.67
CA GLU A 8 -3.55 -20.64 5.29
C GLU A 8 -4.08 -19.22 5.05
N GLU A 9 -4.43 -18.50 6.12
CA GLU A 9 -4.94 -17.13 6.02
C GLU A 9 -3.96 -16.26 5.20
N VAL A 10 -4.48 -15.52 4.23
CA VAL A 10 -3.68 -14.58 3.43
C VAL A 10 -2.99 -13.58 4.37
N SER A 11 -1.67 -13.47 4.24
CA SER A 11 -0.88 -12.59 5.11
C SER A 11 -1.23 -11.11 4.90
N LYS A 12 -1.01 -10.27 5.92
CA LYS A 12 -1.26 -8.83 5.81
C LYS A 12 -0.42 -8.16 4.71
N ALA A 13 0.80 -8.66 4.49
CA ALA A 13 1.64 -8.22 3.37
C ALA A 13 1.02 -8.54 2.00
N GLN A 14 0.46 -9.74 1.83
CA GLN A 14 -0.23 -10.10 0.58
C GLN A 14 -1.47 -9.24 0.34
N LEU A 15 -2.26 -8.96 1.38
CA LEU A 15 -3.41 -8.06 1.28
C LEU A 15 -2.97 -6.65 0.89
N GLY A 16 -1.94 -6.11 1.53
CA GLY A 16 -1.39 -4.79 1.21
C GLY A 16 -0.92 -4.67 -0.24
N ALA A 17 -0.11 -5.62 -0.69
CA ALA A 17 0.36 -5.69 -2.07
C ALA A 17 -0.79 -5.81 -3.08
N PHE A 18 -1.75 -6.69 -2.82
CA PHE A 18 -2.89 -6.91 -3.71
C PHE A 18 -3.74 -5.65 -3.87
N PHE A 19 -4.14 -5.03 -2.76
CA PHE A 19 -5.00 -3.86 -2.82
C PHE A 19 -4.26 -2.63 -3.36
N ALA A 20 -2.97 -2.47 -3.09
CA ALA A 20 -2.19 -1.39 -3.71
C ALA A 20 -2.21 -1.49 -5.24
N GLY A 21 -2.00 -2.69 -5.78
CA GLY A 21 -2.06 -2.91 -7.21
C GLY A 21 -3.44 -2.70 -7.81
N MET A 22 -4.49 -3.13 -7.11
CA MET A 22 -5.87 -2.86 -7.52
C MET A 22 -6.17 -1.36 -7.56
N THR A 23 -5.80 -0.63 -6.51
CA THR A 23 -6.00 0.82 -6.38
C THR A 23 -5.27 1.60 -7.47
N ILE A 24 -3.98 1.33 -7.70
CA ILE A 24 -3.18 2.01 -8.73
C ILE A 24 -3.74 1.71 -10.13
N ARG A 25 -4.13 0.46 -10.39
CA ARG A 25 -4.77 0.11 -11.68
C ARG A 25 -6.09 0.85 -11.89
N ALA A 26 -6.86 1.11 -10.84
CA ALA A 26 -8.09 1.88 -10.96
C ALA A 26 -7.83 3.37 -11.23
N ASN A 27 -6.81 3.94 -10.60
CA ASN A 27 -6.56 5.39 -10.62
C ASN A 27 -5.72 5.86 -11.81
N SER A 28 -4.67 5.12 -12.17
CA SER A 28 -3.52 5.73 -12.87
C SER A 28 -3.13 4.99 -14.14
N PHE A 29 -3.51 3.73 -14.27
CA PHE A 29 -3.20 2.94 -15.46
C PHE A 29 -4.06 3.36 -16.66
N PRO A 30 -3.56 3.21 -17.90
CA PRO A 30 -4.36 3.42 -19.11
C PRO A 30 -5.62 2.56 -19.11
N GLU A 31 -6.72 3.06 -19.69
CA GLU A 31 -8.04 2.40 -19.67
C GLU A 31 -8.00 0.90 -20.02
N ALA A 32 -7.17 0.51 -20.99
CA ALA A 32 -7.02 -0.87 -21.44
C ALA A 32 -6.46 -1.83 -20.36
N THR A 33 -5.80 -1.32 -19.32
CA THR A 33 -5.16 -2.09 -18.24
C THR A 33 -5.74 -1.79 -16.85
N GLN A 34 -6.75 -0.90 -16.79
CA GLN A 34 -7.58 -0.71 -15.60
C GLN A 34 -8.41 -1.98 -15.30
N TRP A 35 -9.29 -1.90 -14.31
CA TRP A 35 -10.15 -3.03 -13.99
C TRP A 35 -11.06 -3.40 -15.17
N SER A 36 -10.99 -4.67 -15.53
CA SER A 36 -11.95 -5.32 -16.42
C SER A 36 -13.37 -5.24 -15.85
N GLU A 37 -14.36 -5.45 -16.71
CA GLU A 37 -15.76 -5.52 -16.28
C GLU A 37 -15.98 -6.61 -15.20
N GLY A 38 -15.30 -7.76 -15.34
CA GLY A 38 -15.35 -8.83 -14.35
C GLY A 38 -14.80 -8.41 -12.98
N GLU A 39 -13.67 -7.69 -12.94
CA GLU A 39 -13.10 -7.16 -11.70
C GLU A 39 -14.02 -6.12 -11.06
N ARG A 40 -14.60 -5.19 -11.85
CA ARG A 40 -15.56 -4.20 -11.35
C ARG A 40 -16.80 -4.88 -10.75
N ASN A 41 -17.35 -5.87 -11.44
CA ASN A 41 -18.51 -6.62 -10.97
C ASN A 41 -18.20 -7.41 -9.69
N ALA A 42 -17.03 -8.03 -9.60
CA ALA A 42 -16.59 -8.72 -8.40
C ALA A 42 -16.46 -7.74 -7.21
N MET A 43 -15.78 -6.61 -7.41
CA MET A 43 -15.63 -5.61 -6.34
C MET A 43 -16.98 -5.03 -5.90
N ASN A 44 -17.86 -4.65 -6.83
CA ASN A 44 -19.21 -4.18 -6.48
C ASN A 44 -20.02 -5.21 -5.67
N THR A 45 -19.82 -6.51 -5.94
CA THR A 45 -20.54 -7.59 -5.25
C THR A 45 -19.96 -7.86 -3.86
N PHE A 46 -18.64 -7.93 -3.74
CA PHE A 46 -17.98 -8.40 -2.52
C PHE A 46 -17.49 -7.30 -1.59
N TRP A 47 -17.29 -6.07 -2.08
CA TRP A 47 -16.79 -4.96 -1.27
C TRP A 47 -17.62 -4.66 -0.02
N PRO A 48 -18.97 -4.68 -0.05
CA PRO A 48 -19.78 -4.46 1.15
C PRO A 48 -19.52 -5.49 2.27
N LEU A 49 -19.10 -6.71 1.92
CA LEU A 49 -18.71 -7.74 2.88
C LEU A 49 -17.26 -7.54 3.34
N LEU A 50 -16.35 -7.24 2.41
CA LEU A 50 -14.93 -7.00 2.70
C LEU A 50 -14.74 -5.83 3.67
N VAL A 51 -15.51 -4.73 3.52
CA VAL A 51 -15.46 -3.57 4.43
C VAL A 51 -15.71 -3.94 5.90
N GLN A 52 -16.49 -5.00 6.15
CA GLN A 52 -16.82 -5.42 7.51
C GLN A 52 -15.73 -6.27 8.15
N CYS A 53 -14.82 -6.85 7.35
CA CYS A 53 -13.84 -7.83 7.79
C CYS A 53 -12.39 -7.35 7.66
N LEU A 54 -12.10 -6.44 6.74
CA LEU A 54 -10.75 -5.96 6.48
C LEU A 54 -10.30 -4.98 7.57
N PRO A 55 -9.01 -5.02 7.96
CA PRO A 55 -8.46 -4.06 8.91
C PRO A 55 -8.38 -2.65 8.31
N PRO A 56 -8.39 -1.58 9.13
CA PRO A 56 -8.44 -0.19 8.65
C PRO A 56 -7.31 0.22 7.70
N ASP A 57 -6.09 -0.29 7.90
CA ASP A 57 -4.94 -0.07 7.01
C ASP A 57 -5.19 -0.65 5.61
N VAL A 58 -5.77 -1.84 5.52
CA VAL A 58 -6.10 -2.45 4.22
C VAL A 58 -7.26 -1.72 3.56
N LEU A 59 -8.25 -1.28 4.33
CA LEU A 59 -9.34 -0.43 3.81
C LEU A 59 -8.81 0.89 3.25
N PHE A 60 -7.83 1.49 3.91
CA PHE A 60 -7.12 2.66 3.39
C PHE A 60 -6.40 2.38 2.08
N ILE A 61 -5.61 1.29 2.01
CA ILE A 61 -4.87 0.95 0.79
C ILE A 61 -5.82 0.69 -0.38
N ALA A 62 -6.94 0.01 -0.12
CA ALA A 62 -7.93 -0.37 -1.11
C ALA A 62 -8.78 0.80 -1.64
N ASP A 63 -9.05 1.80 -0.80
CA ASP A 63 -9.87 2.95 -1.18
C ASP A 63 -9.42 4.23 -0.46
N PRO A 64 -8.24 4.78 -0.80
CA PRO A 64 -7.60 5.85 -0.03
C PRO A 64 -8.43 7.14 0.02
N GLU A 65 -9.22 7.38 -1.03
CA GLU A 65 -10.11 8.55 -1.18
C GLU A 65 -11.60 8.22 -1.00
N GLY A 66 -11.96 6.95 -0.80
CA GLY A 66 -13.34 6.51 -0.56
C GLY A 66 -14.24 6.51 -1.80
N THR A 67 -13.65 6.49 -3.00
CA THR A 67 -14.33 6.64 -4.29
C THR A 67 -14.14 5.48 -5.26
N ILE A 68 -13.20 4.57 -4.99
CA ILE A 68 -12.78 3.54 -5.94
C ILE A 68 -13.68 2.32 -5.86
N MET A 69 -14.07 1.93 -4.65
CA MET A 69 -14.69 0.62 -4.39
C MET A 69 -16.24 0.66 -4.45
N GLY A 70 -16.82 1.63 -5.15
CA GLY A 70 -18.26 1.68 -5.45
C GLY A 70 -19.18 2.02 -4.25
N GLY A 71 -18.62 2.27 -3.06
CA GLY A 71 -19.35 2.71 -1.88
C GLY A 71 -18.54 3.74 -1.09
N SER A 72 -19.20 4.78 -0.57
CA SER A 72 -18.55 5.84 0.20
C SER A 72 -18.07 5.31 1.56
N SER A 73 -16.81 4.86 1.64
CA SER A 73 -16.15 4.55 2.90
C SER A 73 -15.41 5.77 3.43
N SER A 74 -15.67 6.16 4.68
CA SER A 74 -14.92 7.23 5.33
C SER A 74 -13.57 6.77 5.89
N VAL A 75 -13.28 5.46 5.87
CA VAL A 75 -12.07 4.92 6.51
C VAL A 75 -10.80 5.39 5.80
N GLY A 76 -10.74 5.27 4.47
CA GLY A 76 -9.55 5.65 3.69
C GLY A 76 -9.17 7.11 3.86
N PRO A 77 -10.07 8.08 3.59
CA PRO A 77 -9.77 9.50 3.74
C PRO A 77 -9.34 9.90 5.15
N LEU A 78 -9.85 9.21 6.17
CA LEU A 78 -9.56 9.52 7.58
C LEU A 78 -8.40 8.71 8.17
N TYR A 79 -7.82 7.76 7.43
CA TYR A 79 -6.72 6.94 7.92
C TYR A 79 -5.42 7.74 7.93
N THR A 80 -4.78 7.80 9.10
CA THR A 80 -3.52 8.53 9.33
C THR A 80 -2.36 7.63 9.74
N GLY A 81 -2.59 6.33 9.98
CA GLY A 81 -1.58 5.45 10.58
C GLY A 81 -1.38 5.67 12.09
N GLN A 82 -0.63 4.77 12.72
CA GLN A 82 -0.32 4.78 14.15
C GLN A 82 1.13 5.24 14.42
N GLY A 83 1.26 6.41 15.06
CA GLY A 83 2.57 6.98 15.37
C GLY A 83 3.25 7.65 14.17
N THR A 84 4.37 8.31 14.44
CA THR A 84 5.03 9.20 13.46
C THR A 84 5.52 8.46 12.22
N THR A 85 6.02 7.24 12.38
CA THR A 85 6.53 6.43 11.27
C THR A 85 5.42 6.02 10.30
N GLU A 86 4.32 5.44 10.81
CA GLU A 86 3.19 5.09 9.94
C GLU A 86 2.52 6.34 9.36
N MET A 87 2.43 7.45 10.10
CA MET A 87 1.90 8.70 9.56
C MET A 87 2.69 9.19 8.34
N ARG A 88 4.03 9.13 8.40
CA ARG A 88 4.89 9.46 7.26
C ARG A 88 4.65 8.49 6.09
N LEU A 89 4.62 7.18 6.37
CA LEU A 89 4.38 6.16 5.35
C LEU A 89 2.99 6.30 4.69
N VAL A 90 1.95 6.60 5.46
CA VAL A 90 0.59 6.82 4.96
C VAL A 90 0.54 8.06 4.07
N GLY A 91 1.25 9.13 4.43
CA GLY A 91 1.41 10.31 3.57
C GLY A 91 2.02 9.95 2.21
N ALA A 92 3.15 9.22 2.23
CA ALA A 92 3.82 8.75 1.02
C ALA A 92 2.94 7.78 0.20
N LEU A 93 2.20 6.89 0.86
CA LEU A 93 1.27 5.96 0.22
C LEU A 93 0.13 6.66 -0.51
N ARG A 94 -0.36 7.81 -0.04
CA ARG A 94 -1.42 8.54 -0.77
C ARG A 94 -0.94 8.97 -2.15
N GLU A 95 0.28 9.50 -2.25
CA GLU A 95 0.89 9.88 -3.53
C GLU A 95 1.11 8.63 -4.40
N VAL A 96 1.68 7.57 -3.84
CA VAL A 96 1.98 6.33 -4.58
C VAL A 96 0.69 5.66 -5.09
N LEU A 97 -0.36 5.57 -4.27
CA LEU A 97 -1.64 4.96 -4.65
C LEU A 97 -2.45 5.81 -5.65
N ALA A 98 -2.14 7.11 -5.78
CA ALA A 98 -2.61 7.97 -6.85
C ALA A 98 -1.81 7.82 -8.16
N GLY A 99 -0.78 6.96 -8.17
CA GLY A 99 0.12 6.76 -9.31
C GLY A 99 1.26 7.78 -9.39
N GLY A 100 1.50 8.52 -8.31
CA GLY A 100 2.56 9.51 -8.20
C GLY A 100 3.93 8.91 -7.86
N HIS A 101 4.92 9.80 -7.81
CA HIS A 101 6.31 9.49 -7.47
C HIS A 101 6.79 10.39 -6.35
N LEU A 102 7.70 9.87 -5.54
CA LEU A 102 8.21 10.57 -4.36
C LEU A 102 9.56 11.22 -4.62
N GLY A 103 9.89 12.21 -3.79
CA GLY A 103 11.23 12.81 -3.78
C GLY A 103 12.29 11.86 -3.21
N TYR A 104 13.55 12.08 -3.58
CA TYR A 104 14.69 11.30 -3.04
C TYR A 104 14.70 11.28 -1.49
N GLU A 105 14.63 12.45 -0.85
CA GLU A 105 14.66 12.58 0.62
C GLU A 105 13.46 11.90 1.29
N GLU A 106 12.31 11.92 0.61
CA GLU A 106 11.08 11.33 1.11
C GLU A 106 11.16 9.79 1.09
N VAL A 107 11.58 9.20 -0.03
CA VAL A 107 11.84 7.75 -0.10
C VAL A 107 12.91 7.35 0.89
N GLN A 108 14.02 8.09 0.96
CA GLN A 108 15.11 7.78 1.88
C GLN A 108 14.64 7.79 3.34
N GLY A 109 13.87 8.81 3.74
CA GLY A 109 13.32 8.92 5.09
C GLY A 109 12.33 7.80 5.41
N VAL A 110 11.41 7.49 4.48
CA VAL A 110 10.47 6.37 4.64
C VAL A 110 11.23 5.07 4.82
N LEU A 111 12.17 4.72 3.93
CA LEU A 111 12.91 3.47 4.01
C LEU A 111 13.67 3.32 5.34
N ARG A 112 14.34 4.38 5.79
CA ARG A 112 15.08 4.38 7.07
C ARG A 112 14.18 4.13 8.27
N ASP A 113 12.98 4.67 8.25
CA ASP A 113 12.07 4.60 9.38
C ASP A 113 11.22 3.32 9.38
N THR A 114 10.99 2.70 8.21
CA THR A 114 10.06 1.58 8.07
C THR A 114 10.73 0.22 7.87
N LEU A 115 11.95 0.17 7.32
CA LEU A 115 12.60 -1.12 7.06
C LEU A 115 13.31 -1.66 8.31
N PRO A 116 13.08 -2.94 8.67
CA PRO A 116 13.64 -3.55 9.88
C PRO A 116 15.10 -4.00 9.66
N LEU A 117 15.99 -3.09 9.24
CA LEU A 117 17.38 -3.42 8.90
C LEU A 117 18.37 -3.20 10.06
N ARG A 118 17.93 -2.60 11.17
CA ARG A 118 18.76 -2.44 12.38
C ARG A 118 18.34 -3.47 13.43
N SER A 119 19.21 -4.46 13.64
CA SER A 119 19.02 -5.59 14.55
C SER A 119 19.00 -5.23 16.04
N ASP A 120 19.36 -4.00 16.40
CA ASP A 120 19.65 -3.63 17.79
C ASP A 120 18.47 -2.94 18.50
N ASP A 121 17.41 -2.57 17.76
CA ASP A 121 16.21 -1.90 18.29
C ASP A 121 14.98 -2.82 18.19
N VAL A 122 14.94 -3.81 19.08
CA VAL A 122 13.81 -4.75 19.24
C VAL A 122 12.51 -4.04 19.71
N ASP A 123 12.58 -2.74 20.02
CA ASP A 123 11.48 -1.94 20.61
C ASP A 123 10.89 -0.88 19.67
N LEU A 124 11.40 -0.75 18.44
CA LEU A 124 10.81 0.16 17.44
C LEU A 124 9.63 -0.55 16.77
N ARG A 125 8.44 -0.25 17.30
CA ARG A 125 7.11 -0.59 16.74
C ARG A 125 7.15 -0.77 15.22
N SER A 126 7.17 -2.05 14.82
CA SER A 126 7.08 -2.49 13.44
C SER A 126 5.89 -1.82 12.79
N VAL A 127 6.14 -1.14 11.67
CA VAL A 127 5.10 -0.70 10.76
C VAL A 127 4.26 -1.92 10.35
N LYS A 128 2.96 -1.73 10.16
CA LYS A 128 2.11 -2.80 9.62
C LYS A 128 2.61 -3.31 8.27
N ASP A 129 2.77 -4.62 8.15
CA ASP A 129 3.22 -5.30 6.93
C ASP A 129 2.38 -4.95 5.70
N SER A 130 1.08 -4.71 5.87
CA SER A 130 0.17 -4.26 4.82
C SER A 130 0.58 -2.90 4.24
N LEU A 131 0.95 -1.93 5.08
CA LEU A 131 1.38 -0.60 4.63
C LEU A 131 2.75 -0.68 3.94
N LEU A 132 3.70 -1.41 4.54
CA LEU A 132 5.04 -1.55 3.97
C LEU A 132 5.01 -2.27 2.62
N SER A 133 4.30 -3.39 2.52
CA SER A 133 4.15 -4.12 1.25
C SER A 133 3.42 -3.31 0.18
N ALA A 134 2.36 -2.58 0.54
CA ALA A 134 1.65 -1.68 -0.36
C ALA A 134 2.57 -0.60 -0.92
N PHE A 135 3.46 -0.06 -0.09
CA PHE A 135 4.41 0.98 -0.50
C PHE A 135 5.42 0.45 -1.51
N LEU A 136 6.08 -0.68 -1.19
CA LEU A 136 7.08 -1.30 -2.06
C LEU A 136 6.48 -1.72 -3.41
N ILE A 137 5.33 -2.40 -3.39
CA ILE A 137 4.66 -2.83 -4.62
C ILE A 137 4.10 -1.64 -5.39
N GLY A 138 3.56 -0.63 -4.70
CA GLY A 138 3.01 0.56 -5.34
C GLY A 138 4.06 1.35 -6.12
N GLN A 139 5.23 1.61 -5.51
CA GLN A 139 6.33 2.25 -6.22
C GLN A 139 6.78 1.43 -7.43
N ARG A 140 6.87 0.10 -7.26
CA ARG A 140 7.23 -0.79 -8.38
C ARG A 140 6.22 -0.75 -9.52
N MET A 141 4.93 -0.67 -9.20
CA MET A 141 3.86 -0.59 -10.19
C MET A 141 3.80 0.76 -10.91
N ASN A 142 4.16 1.85 -10.24
CA ASN A 142 4.29 3.17 -10.87
C ASN A 142 5.54 3.27 -11.76
N GLY A 143 6.52 2.38 -11.57
CA GLY A 143 7.80 2.39 -12.27
C GLY A 143 8.74 3.43 -11.67
N GLU A 144 9.52 3.02 -10.69
CA GLU A 144 10.35 3.91 -9.88
C GLU A 144 11.22 4.84 -10.74
N THR A 145 11.30 6.11 -10.37
CA THR A 145 12.18 7.07 -11.05
C THR A 145 13.64 6.88 -10.64
N ASP A 146 14.58 7.42 -11.43
CA ASP A 146 16.02 7.44 -11.08
C ASP A 146 16.29 7.98 -9.67
N ARG A 147 15.49 8.96 -9.22
CA ARG A 147 15.61 9.56 -7.88
C ARG A 147 15.16 8.62 -6.79
N GLU A 148 14.05 7.91 -7.00
CA GLU A 148 13.54 6.92 -6.06
C GLU A 148 14.50 5.72 -5.99
N ILE A 149 14.98 5.21 -7.13
CA ILE A 149 15.98 4.14 -7.19
C ILE A 149 17.26 4.55 -6.46
N LYS A 150 17.74 5.77 -6.69
CA LYS A 150 18.91 6.30 -5.97
C LYS A 150 18.68 6.32 -4.45
N ALA A 151 17.48 6.67 -4.00
CA ALA A 151 17.14 6.64 -2.57
C ALA A 151 17.17 5.21 -2.01
N TYR A 152 16.66 4.22 -2.74
CA TYR A 152 16.78 2.81 -2.35
C TYR A 152 18.24 2.36 -2.20
N CYS A 153 19.12 2.76 -3.12
CA CYS A 153 20.54 2.42 -3.04
C CYS A 153 21.23 3.09 -1.84
N LEU A 154 20.97 4.38 -1.60
CA LEU A 154 21.72 5.19 -0.64
C LEU A 154 21.04 5.31 0.73
N ALA A 155 19.86 4.72 0.95
CA ALA A 155 19.14 4.84 2.21
C ALA A 155 19.95 4.34 3.41
N PHE A 156 20.77 3.31 3.22
CA PHE A 156 21.54 2.67 4.28
C PHE A 156 23.05 2.77 4.09
N ASP A 157 23.50 3.47 3.05
CA ASP A 157 24.92 3.75 2.84
C ASP A 157 25.39 4.74 3.90
N ASN A 158 26.10 4.21 4.88
CA ASN A 158 26.83 4.99 5.86
C ASN A 158 28.22 5.31 5.27
N GLU A 159 28.30 6.15 4.24
CA GLU A 159 29.57 6.79 3.94
C GLU A 159 29.85 7.79 5.09
N HIS A 160 30.74 7.39 6.00
CA HIS A 160 31.44 8.25 6.96
C HIS A 160 32.93 8.17 6.67
#